data_AF-X1GNM2-F1
#
_entry.id   AF-X1GNM2-F1
#
_cell.length_a   1.000
_cell.length_b   1.000
_cell.length_c   1.000
_cell.angle_alpha   90.00
_cell.angle_beta   90.00
_cell.angle_gamma   90.00
#
_symmetry.space_group_name_H-M   'P 1'
#
loop_
_entity.id
_entity.type
_entity.pdbx_description
1 polymer ?
#
loop_
_entity_poly.entity_id
_entity_poly.type
_entity_poly.pdbx_seq_one_letter_code
_entity_poly.pdbx_strand_id
1 'polypeptide(L)'
;LSKKTGLIWGNFFHSDLSEATIVTLFLSQAANNNLKKKLIQELKPGTRIVSYYWTFYGWRPKKVDRKFGVYLYEIGSETDT
;
A
#
# COMPACT_ATOMS: atom_id res chain seq x y z
N LEU A 1 25.18 2.92 -3.55
CA LEU A 1 23.80 3.07 -4.07
C LEU A 1 23.73 4.35 -4.91
N SER A 2 23.10 4.32 -6.08
CA SER A 2 22.87 5.55 -6.85
C SER A 2 21.88 6.46 -6.10
N LYS A 3 21.83 7.77 -6.38
CA LYS A 3 20.85 8.72 -5.80
C LYS A 3 19.37 8.31 -5.95
N LYS A 4 19.07 7.26 -6.72
CA LYS A 4 17.72 6.73 -6.98
C LYS A 4 17.26 5.68 -5.96
N THR A 5 18.12 5.26 -5.03
CA THR A 5 17.79 4.19 -4.08
C THR A 5 18.31 4.53 -2.69
N GLY A 6 17.43 4.44 -1.69
CA GLY A 6 17.77 4.61 -0.29
C GLY A 6 17.23 3.44 0.54
N LEU A 7 17.86 3.20 1.69
CA LEU A 7 17.37 2.29 2.71
C LEU A 7 17.16 3.10 3.99
N ILE A 8 15.96 3.04 4.54
CA ILE A 8 15.63 3.66 5.82
C ILE A 8 15.57 2.54 6.85
N TRP A 9 16.45 2.60 7.85
CA TRP A 9 16.40 1.66 8.97
C TRP A 9 15.40 2.15 10.01
N GLY A 10 14.37 1.35 10.28
CA GLY A 10 13.34 1.71 11.25
C GLY A 10 12.05 0.91 11.08
N ASN A 11 11.03 1.33 11.83
CA ASN A 11 9.69 0.77 11.74
C ASN A 11 8.88 1.57 10.71
N PHE A 12 8.38 0.91 9.67
CA PHE A 12 7.57 1.55 8.62
C PHE A 12 6.27 2.16 9.17
N PHE A 13 5.75 1.69 10.31
CA PHE A 13 4.60 2.33 10.95
C PHE A 13 4.89 3.77 11.40
N HIS A 14 6.15 4.11 11.68
CA HIS A 14 6.58 5.44 12.13
C HIS A 14 7.32 6.24 11.05
N SER A 15 7.49 5.69 9.85
CA SER A 15 8.19 6.36 8.74
C SER A 15 7.21 7.22 7.93
N ASP A 16 7.63 8.39 7.46
CA ASP A 16 6.81 9.23 6.58
C ASP A 16 6.69 8.59 5.18
N LEU A 17 5.46 8.31 4.74
CA LEU A 17 5.18 7.73 3.43
C LEU A 17 4.60 8.75 2.43
N SER A 18 4.42 10.01 2.81
CA SER A 18 3.63 11.01 2.06
C SER A 18 4.12 11.33 0.65
N GLU A 19 5.42 11.13 0.40
CA GLU A 19 6.04 11.35 -0.91
C GLU A 19 5.95 10.12 -1.84
N ALA A 20 5.47 8.97 -1.35
CA ALA A 20 5.34 7.77 -2.17
C ALA A 20 4.18 7.90 -3.17
N THR A 21 4.46 7.62 -4.45
CA THR A 21 3.44 7.53 -5.51
C THR A 21 3.03 6.10 -5.84
N ILE A 22 3.84 5.13 -5.41
CA ILE A 22 3.59 3.69 -5.47
C ILE A 22 4.14 3.06 -4.19
N VAL A 23 3.35 2.19 -3.56
CA VAL A 23 3.78 1.37 -2.40
C VAL A 23 3.63 -0.12 -2.77
N THR A 24 4.66 -0.92 -2.48
CA THR A 24 4.62 -2.37 -2.71
C THR A 24 4.71 -3.12 -1.37
N LEU A 25 3.85 -4.11 -1.16
CA LEU A 25 3.74 -4.81 0.12
C LEU A 25 3.82 -6.33 -0.06
N PHE A 26 4.64 -6.96 0.78
CA PHE A 26 4.55 -8.38 1.06
C PHE A 26 4.72 -8.59 2.56
N LEU A 27 3.59 -8.63 3.26
CA LEU A 27 3.52 -8.68 4.73
C LEU A 27 2.65 -9.87 5.18
N SER A 28 1.79 -9.64 6.18
CA SER A 28 0.75 -10.55 6.66
C SER A 28 -0.63 -9.87 6.59
N GLN A 29 -1.70 -10.65 6.71
CA GLN A 29 -3.07 -10.11 6.74
C GLN A 29 -3.28 -9.09 7.88
N ALA A 30 -2.75 -9.39 9.07
CA ALA A 30 -2.86 -8.50 10.24
C ALA A 30 -2.07 -7.20 10.02
N ALA A 31 -0.86 -7.28 9.46
CA ALA A 31 -0.05 -6.10 9.16
C ALA A 31 -0.71 -5.19 8.11
N ASN A 32 -1.26 -5.76 7.03
CA ASN A 32 -2.00 -4.98 6.03
C ASN A 32 -3.19 -4.26 6.65
N ASN A 33 -4.00 -4.96 7.45
CA ASN A 33 -5.17 -4.36 8.09
C ASN A 33 -4.79 -3.22 9.05
N ASN A 34 -3.71 -3.38 9.83
CA ASN A 34 -3.20 -2.33 10.71
C ASN A 34 -2.64 -1.13 9.93
N LEU A 35 -2.11 -1.36 8.73
CA LEU A 35 -1.48 -0.33 7.90
C LEU A 35 -2.52 0.56 7.18
N LYS A 36 -3.77 0.12 7.02
CA LYS A 36 -4.84 0.86 6.32
C LYS A 36 -4.95 2.32 6.73
N LYS A 37 -5.05 2.57 8.05
CA LYS A 37 -5.26 3.93 8.59
C LYS A 37 -4.11 4.86 8.20
N LYS A 38 -2.87 4.38 8.32
CA LYS A 38 -1.67 5.14 7.96
C LYS A 38 -1.63 5.45 6.46
N LEU A 39 -1.94 4.47 5.61
CA LEU A 39 -1.95 4.65 4.15
C LEU A 39 -2.96 5.72 3.73
N ILE A 40 -4.18 5.71 4.29
CA ILE A 40 -5.19 6.74 4.01
C ILE A 40 -4.75 8.12 4.50
N GLN A 41 -4.12 8.18 5.68
CA GLN A 41 -3.75 9.46 6.30
C GLN A 41 -2.57 10.15 5.62
N GLU A 42 -1.60 9.38 5.12
CA GLU A 42 -0.33 9.94 4.62
C GLU A 42 -0.24 9.99 3.10
N LEU A 43 -0.83 9.02 2.39
CA LEU A 43 -0.67 8.94 0.94
C LEU A 43 -1.61 9.91 0.22
N LYS A 44 -1.09 10.54 -0.83
CA LYS A 44 -1.86 11.45 -1.69
C LYS A 44 -2.92 10.67 -2.50
N PRO A 45 -4.10 11.24 -2.79
CA PRO A 45 -5.07 10.65 -3.71
C PRO A 45 -4.42 10.25 -5.05
N GLY A 46 -4.80 9.09 -5.57
CA GLY A 46 -4.19 8.48 -6.77
C GLY A 46 -2.92 7.66 -6.50
N THR A 47 -2.40 7.64 -5.27
CA THR A 47 -1.27 6.75 -4.91
C THR A 47 -1.69 5.29 -5.06
N ARG A 48 -0.84 4.49 -5.71
CA ARG A 48 -1.13 3.07 -5.97
C ARG A 48 -0.47 2.19 -4.94
N ILE A 49 -1.20 1.18 -4.48
CA ILE A 49 -0.68 0.17 -3.55
C ILE A 49 -0.77 -1.19 -4.21
N VAL A 50 0.36 -1.87 -4.33
CA VAL A 50 0.45 -3.23 -4.87
C VAL A 50 0.75 -4.18 -3.71
N SER A 51 -0.21 -5.04 -3.38
CA SER A 51 -0.06 -6.03 -2.32
C SER A 51 0.03 -7.43 -2.90
N TYR A 52 1.00 -8.20 -2.43
CA TYR A 52 1.17 -9.61 -2.77
C TYR A 52 0.50 -10.50 -1.71
N TYR A 53 -0.33 -11.42 -2.19
CA TYR A 53 -1.08 -12.46 -1.48
C TYR A 53 -2.16 -11.97 -0.50
N TRP A 54 -1.86 -10.96 0.32
CA TRP A 54 -2.77 -10.44 1.35
C TRP A 54 -3.52 -9.20 0.87
N THR A 55 -4.81 -9.12 1.17
CA THR A 55 -5.68 -8.00 0.78
C THR A 55 -5.87 -7.03 1.95
N PHE A 56 -6.48 -5.88 1.68
CA PHE A 56 -6.98 -4.97 2.70
C PHE A 56 -8.48 -5.20 2.91
N TYR A 57 -8.88 -5.63 4.11
CA TYR A 57 -10.30 -5.91 4.38
C TYR A 57 -11.15 -4.66 4.24
N GLY A 58 -12.27 -4.78 3.50
CA GLY A 58 -13.16 -3.66 3.22
C GLY A 58 -12.68 -2.71 2.12
N TRP A 59 -11.49 -2.91 1.56
CA TRP A 59 -11.07 -2.20 0.34
C TRP A 59 -11.33 -3.05 -0.88
N ARG A 60 -11.82 -2.42 -1.95
CA ARG A 60 -11.99 -3.06 -3.25
C ARG A 60 -10.72 -2.82 -4.09
N PRO A 61 -10.03 -3.86 -4.55
CA PRO A 61 -8.90 -3.68 -5.45
C PRO A 61 -9.36 -3.18 -6.82
N LYS A 62 -8.64 -2.22 -7.38
CA LYS A 62 -8.83 -1.70 -8.74
C LYS A 62 -8.49 -2.74 -9.81
N LYS A 63 -7.48 -3.59 -9.56
CA LYS A 63 -7.13 -4.75 -10.40
C LYS A 63 -6.68 -5.93 -9.55
N VAL A 64 -6.93 -7.13 -10.05
CA VAL A 64 -6.55 -8.39 -9.40
C VAL A 64 -5.90 -9.31 -10.42
N ASP A 65 -4.68 -9.74 -10.14
CA ASP A 65 -4.06 -10.88 -10.79
C ASP A 65 -4.22 -12.11 -9.89
N ARG A 66 -5.18 -12.98 -10.22
CA ARG A 66 -5.47 -14.18 -9.41
C ARG A 66 -4.42 -15.27 -9.55
N LYS A 67 -3.67 -15.30 -10.66
CA LYS A 67 -2.64 -16.32 -10.91
C LYS A 67 -1.48 -16.13 -9.95
N PHE A 68 -1.11 -14.88 -9.71
CA PHE A 68 0.00 -14.53 -8.83
C PHE A 68 -0.47 -13.95 -7.48
N GLY A 69 -1.78 -13.83 -7.24
CA GLY A 69 -2.30 -13.26 -6.00
C GLY A 69 -1.87 -11.80 -5.78
N VAL A 70 -1.82 -10.99 -6.85
CA VAL A 70 -1.42 -9.58 -6.77
C VAL A 70 -2.66 -8.70 -6.84
N TYR A 71 -2.74 -7.73 -5.92
CA TYR A 71 -3.87 -6.82 -5.79
C TYR A 71 -3.38 -5.38 -5.91
N LEU A 72 -3.99 -4.62 -6.82
CA LEU A 72 -3.74 -3.20 -6.99
C LEU A 72 -4.88 -2.40 -6.35
N TYR A 73 -4.53 -1.47 -5.48
CA TYR A 73 -5.43 -0.48 -4.88
C TYR A 73 -4.99 0.93 -5.27
N GLU A 74 -5.89 1.89 -5.14
CA GLU A 74 -5.64 3.30 -5.41
C GLU A 74 -6.30 4.16 -4.33
N ILE A 75 -5.50 5.01 -3.68
CA ILE A 75 -5.97 5.89 -2.61
C ILE A 75 -6.98 6.88 -3.18
N GLY A 76 -8.12 7.01 -2.51
CA GLY A 76 -9.21 7.90 -2.93
C GLY A 76 -10.23 7.26 -3.87
N SER A 77 -9.99 6.05 -4.41
CA SER A 77 -11.00 5.30 -5.18
C SER A 77 -11.80 4.32 -4.31
N GLU A 78 -11.68 4.42 -2.99
CA GLU A 78 -12.22 3.44 -2.02
C GLU A 78 -13.67 3.74 -1.58
N THR A 79 -14.19 4.92 -1.92
CA THR A 79 -15.45 5.48 -1.40
C THR A 79 -16.54 5.74 -2.44
N ASP A 80 -16.41 5.23 -3.68
CA ASP A 80 -17.54 5.25 -4.62
C ASP A 80 -18.54 4.12 -4.29
N THR A 81 -19.31 4.31 -3.22
CA THR A 81 -20.66 3.73 -3.04
C THR A 81 -21.50 4.66 -2.21
#